data_AF-A0A939B1Z2-F1
#
_entry.id   AF-A0A939B1Z2-F1
#
_cell.length_a   1.000
_cell.length_b   1.000
_cell.length_c   1.000
_cell.angle_alpha   90.00
_cell.angle_beta   90.00
_cell.angle_gamma   90.00
#
_symmetry.space_group_name_H-M   'P 1'
#
loop_
_entity.id
_entity.type
_entity.pdbx_description
1 polymer ?
#
loop_
_entity_poly.entity_id
_entity_poly.type
_entity_poly.pdbx_seq_one_letter_code
_entity_poly.pdbx_strand_id
1 'polypeptide(L)'
;MRMSLDMPAFCHARVRHPRLLLFGRGRTRMRRSSSRGHTMSRLCITGLLVLAALAAGRLAAAESADEARASIGSNRFIAGAVVELDEDVDGSAFLAGGRIHLDAGVARNAWIAGGAVEVRGPVGRRLHAAGGEIRIDGQVGDDLRAAGGRVRVGREARVDGDAALAGGSVEFEGTVAGDLRAYGDSVSLNGTVHGDVTVAGEGVHIGPEARIHGELRYRGATAPEIAPGAEITGGLRELRGGRHRLGRSFRPARP
;
A
#
# COMPACT_ATOMS: atom_id res chain seq x y z
N MET A 1 -0.55 -42.08 -61.45
CA MET A 1 0.91 -42.31 -61.41
C MET A 1 1.37 -42.21 -59.97
N ARG A 2 1.84 -43.33 -59.41
CA ARG A 2 2.41 -43.44 -58.07
C ARG A 2 3.80 -42.79 -58.04
N MET A 3 4.18 -42.19 -56.91
CA MET A 3 5.54 -42.29 -56.39
C MET A 3 5.59 -41.80 -54.94
N SER A 4 5.41 -42.78 -54.04
CA SER A 4 5.98 -42.87 -52.71
C SER A 4 7.52 -42.93 -52.78
N LEU A 5 8.21 -42.35 -51.78
CA LEU A 5 9.53 -42.75 -51.24
C LEU A 5 9.76 -41.79 -50.04
N ASP A 6 9.50 -42.19 -48.79
CA ASP A 6 10.24 -43.10 -47.91
C ASP A 6 11.58 -42.55 -47.35
N MET A 7 11.75 -42.79 -46.05
CA MET A 7 12.68 -42.22 -45.07
C MET A 7 14.14 -42.70 -45.27
N PRO A 8 15.15 -42.15 -44.54
CA PRO A 8 15.50 -42.78 -43.27
C PRO A 8 16.03 -41.86 -42.15
N ALA A 9 15.89 -42.36 -40.92
CA ALA A 9 16.53 -41.89 -39.69
C ALA A 9 17.81 -42.69 -39.42
N PHE A 10 18.80 -42.09 -38.76
CA PHE A 10 19.93 -42.64 -37.96
C PHE A 10 20.89 -41.44 -37.71
N CYS A 11 21.67 -41.23 -36.64
CA CYS A 11 22.03 -41.97 -35.44
C CYS A 11 22.74 -41.00 -34.44
N HIS A 12 22.60 -41.24 -33.14
CA HIS A 12 23.53 -41.00 -32.01
C HIS A 12 24.63 -39.91 -32.05
N ALA A 13 24.65 -39.07 -31.00
CA ALA A 13 25.86 -38.87 -30.17
C ALA A 13 25.50 -38.36 -28.76
N ARG A 14 25.69 -39.22 -27.76
CA ARG A 14 25.79 -38.85 -26.34
C ARG A 14 27.21 -38.35 -26.08
N VAL A 15 27.36 -37.26 -25.33
CA VAL A 15 28.62 -36.96 -24.63
C VAL A 15 28.33 -36.79 -23.14
N ARG A 16 28.99 -37.61 -22.35
CA ARG A 16 28.97 -37.68 -20.89
C ARG A 16 30.30 -37.14 -20.34
N HIS A 17 30.20 -36.26 -19.33
CA HIS A 17 31.07 -36.12 -18.15
C HIS A 17 32.48 -35.49 -18.34
N PRO A 18 33.09 -34.81 -17.32
CA PRO A 18 33.07 -35.20 -15.91
C PRO A 18 32.85 -34.11 -14.84
N ARG A 19 32.51 -34.66 -13.66
CA ARG A 19 32.50 -34.05 -12.32
C ARG A 19 33.90 -33.57 -11.93
N LEU A 20 33.99 -32.39 -11.33
CA LEU A 20 35.05 -32.07 -10.37
C LEU A 20 34.43 -31.74 -9.02
N LEU A 21 34.67 -32.63 -8.06
CA LEU A 21 34.51 -32.42 -6.64
C LEU A 21 35.80 -31.81 -6.11
N LEU A 22 35.73 -30.70 -5.37
CA LEU A 22 36.77 -30.36 -4.40
C LEU A 22 36.17 -29.73 -3.14
N PHE A 23 36.72 -30.22 -2.03
CA PHE A 23 36.35 -30.06 -0.64
C PHE A 23 36.43 -28.61 -0.10
N GLY A 24 35.39 -28.23 0.65
CA GLY A 24 35.48 -27.85 2.07
C GLY A 24 36.57 -26.91 2.56
N ARG A 25 36.19 -25.65 2.84
CA ARG A 25 36.69 -24.88 3.99
C ARG A 25 35.58 -24.03 4.58
N GLY A 26 35.15 -24.35 5.80
CA GLY A 26 34.27 -23.50 6.58
C GLY A 26 34.96 -22.21 6.99
N ARG A 27 34.23 -21.10 6.96
CA ARG A 27 34.55 -19.85 7.67
C ARG A 27 33.28 -19.06 7.93
N THR A 28 32.96 -18.93 9.22
CA THR A 28 32.33 -17.78 9.87
C THR A 28 31.06 -17.18 9.25
N ARG A 29 29.95 -17.55 9.90
CA ARG A 29 28.72 -16.78 10.09
C ARG A 29 29.02 -15.29 10.27
N MET A 30 28.81 -14.48 9.23
CA MET A 30 28.82 -13.02 9.35
C MET A 30 27.39 -12.51 9.23
N ARG A 31 26.80 -12.23 10.39
CA ARG A 31 25.53 -11.54 10.57
C ARG A 31 25.70 -10.13 9.98
N ARG A 32 25.32 -9.91 8.72
CA ARG A 32 25.16 -8.55 8.18
C ARG A 32 23.85 -7.97 8.71
N SER A 33 23.94 -7.42 9.92
CA SER A 33 23.06 -6.35 10.38
C SER A 33 23.35 -5.13 9.51
N SER A 34 22.52 -4.90 8.49
CA SER A 34 22.42 -3.61 7.82
C SER A 34 21.07 -3.02 8.19
N SER A 35 21.06 -2.38 9.36
CA SER A 35 20.13 -1.29 9.61
C SER A 35 20.51 -0.12 8.70
N ARG A 36 19.50 0.71 8.36
CA ARG A 36 19.58 1.97 7.59
C ARG A 36 19.31 1.83 6.09
N GLY A 37 18.01 1.85 5.77
CA GLY A 37 17.52 2.17 4.43
C GLY A 37 16.23 3.01 4.42
N HIS A 38 15.77 3.55 5.56
CA HIS A 38 14.48 4.25 5.64
C HIS A 38 14.53 5.75 5.34
N THR A 39 15.73 6.32 5.16
CA THR A 39 15.91 7.74 4.84
C THR A 39 15.97 8.03 3.33
N MET A 40 16.43 7.10 2.49
CA MET A 40 16.54 7.33 1.04
C MET A 40 15.22 7.23 0.27
N SER A 41 14.23 6.45 0.75
CA SER A 41 12.95 6.29 0.05
C SER A 41 12.00 7.49 0.22
N ARG A 42 12.15 8.25 1.31
CA ARG A 42 11.31 9.42 1.60
C ARG A 42 11.69 10.64 0.75
N LEU A 43 12.98 10.79 0.41
CA LEU A 43 13.47 11.92 -0.41
C LEU A 43 13.06 11.81 -1.89
N CYS A 44 12.92 10.60 -2.43
CA CYS A 44 12.55 10.42 -3.84
C CYS A 44 11.07 10.74 -4.12
N ILE A 45 10.17 10.51 -3.15
CA ILE A 45 8.73 10.78 -3.31
C ILE A 45 8.42 12.28 -3.12
N THR A 46 9.05 12.94 -2.14
CA THR A 46 8.95 14.41 -2.01
C THR A 46 9.65 15.13 -3.16
N GLY A 47 10.78 14.63 -3.64
CA GLY A 47 11.49 15.20 -4.79
C GLY A 47 10.66 15.17 -6.08
N LEU A 48 9.94 14.08 -6.35
CA LEU A 48 9.10 13.94 -7.55
C LEU A 48 7.85 14.83 -7.49
N LEU A 49 7.22 14.96 -6.31
CA LEU A 49 6.08 15.85 -6.10
C LEU A 49 6.45 17.34 -6.21
N VAL A 50 7.63 17.72 -5.72
CA VAL A 50 8.14 19.08 -5.84
C VAL A 50 8.57 19.40 -7.29
N LEU A 51 9.12 18.43 -8.02
CA LEU A 51 9.47 18.61 -9.44
C LEU A 51 8.21 18.73 -10.33
N ALA A 52 7.14 18.00 -10.02
CA ALA A 52 5.84 18.14 -10.68
C ALA A 52 5.21 19.52 -10.39
N ALA A 53 5.31 20.01 -9.14
CA ALA A 53 4.83 21.34 -8.78
C ALA A 53 5.66 22.47 -9.44
N LEU A 54 6.97 22.30 -9.63
CA LEU A 54 7.84 23.30 -10.28
C LEU A 54 7.70 23.31 -11.80
N ALA A 55 7.38 22.18 -12.44
CA ALA A 55 7.08 22.12 -13.87
C ALA A 55 5.76 22.85 -14.22
N ALA A 56 4.80 22.90 -13.29
CA ALA A 56 3.56 23.67 -13.47
C ALA A 56 3.79 25.20 -13.50
N GLY A 57 4.87 25.70 -12.89
CA GLY A 57 5.13 27.14 -12.77
C GLY A 57 5.70 27.83 -14.02
N ARG A 58 6.02 27.11 -15.11
CA ARG A 58 6.73 27.69 -16.27
C ARG A 58 6.10 27.47 -17.65
N LEU A 59 4.85 27.00 -17.78
CA LEU A 59 4.26 26.75 -19.12
C LEU A 59 2.85 27.29 -19.42
N ALA A 60 2.27 28.23 -18.66
CA ALA A 60 0.94 28.76 -19.01
C ALA A 60 0.90 30.29 -19.09
N ALA A 61 1.55 30.82 -20.12
CA ALA A 61 0.95 31.86 -20.96
C ALA A 61 0.31 31.15 -22.17
N ALA A 62 -0.74 30.37 -21.91
CA ALA A 62 -1.54 29.66 -22.89
C ALA A 62 -2.97 29.59 -22.33
N GLU A 63 -3.94 29.83 -23.20
CA GLU A 63 -5.35 30.08 -22.90
C GLU A 63 -5.99 28.99 -22.00
N SER A 64 -6.85 29.46 -21.10
CA SER A 64 -7.72 28.73 -20.17
C SER A 64 -7.90 27.22 -20.40
N ALA A 65 -7.01 26.42 -19.81
CA ALA A 65 -7.30 25.04 -19.46
C ALA A 65 -7.16 24.91 -17.94
N ASP A 66 -8.28 24.69 -17.25
CA ASP A 66 -8.36 24.46 -15.80
C ASP A 66 -7.68 23.12 -15.38
N GLU A 67 -7.22 22.36 -16.37
CA GLU A 67 -6.61 21.06 -16.25
C GLU A 67 -5.50 20.86 -17.31
N ALA A 68 -4.29 20.50 -16.87
CA ALA A 68 -3.14 20.16 -17.70
C ALA A 68 -3.03 18.64 -17.83
N ARG A 69 -3.06 18.12 -19.06
CA ARG A 69 -2.87 16.69 -19.38
C ARG A 69 -1.59 16.48 -20.17
N ALA A 70 -0.83 15.43 -19.86
CA ALA A 70 0.32 14.97 -20.62
C ALA A 70 0.41 13.44 -20.65
N SER A 71 1.01 12.89 -21.69
CA SER A 71 1.30 11.46 -21.80
C SER A 71 2.76 11.20 -22.15
N ILE A 72 3.34 10.21 -21.49
CA ILE A 72 4.69 9.73 -21.77
C ILE A 72 4.63 8.21 -21.92
N GLY A 73 4.66 7.74 -23.17
CA GLY A 73 4.34 6.35 -23.49
C GLY A 73 2.92 6.02 -23.03
N SER A 74 2.76 4.90 -22.32
CA SER A 74 1.48 4.45 -21.76
C SER A 74 1.09 5.16 -20.45
N ASN A 75 1.91 6.06 -19.92
CA ASN A 75 1.63 6.74 -18.65
C ASN A 75 0.90 8.05 -18.86
N ARG A 76 -0.05 8.35 -17.97
CA ARG A 76 -0.85 9.57 -17.98
C ARG A 76 -0.51 10.47 -16.81
N PHE A 77 -0.36 11.77 -17.07
CA PHE A 77 -0.09 12.81 -16.10
C PHE A 77 -1.18 13.87 -16.21
N ILE A 78 -1.89 14.14 -15.12
CA ILE A 78 -2.99 15.08 -15.09
C ILE A 78 -2.89 15.96 -13.86
N ALA A 79 -2.97 17.27 -14.04
CA ALA A 79 -2.99 18.23 -12.95
C ALA A 79 -4.05 19.31 -13.16
N GLY A 80 -4.91 19.59 -12.18
CA GLY A 80 -5.96 20.60 -12.34
C GLY A 80 -6.73 20.90 -11.05
N ALA A 81 -7.62 21.89 -11.08
CA ALA A 81 -8.51 22.15 -9.94
C ALA A 81 -9.46 20.97 -9.70
N VAL A 82 -10.00 20.41 -10.79
CA VAL A 82 -10.77 19.16 -10.83
C VAL A 82 -10.09 18.25 -11.84
N VAL A 83 -9.90 16.98 -11.48
CA VAL A 83 -9.34 15.94 -12.35
C VAL A 83 -10.34 14.79 -12.43
N GLU A 84 -10.87 14.57 -13.62
CA GLU A 84 -11.75 13.43 -13.94
C GLU A 84 -10.98 12.52 -14.90
N LEU A 85 -10.79 11.25 -14.48
CA LEU A 85 -10.15 10.23 -15.30
C LEU A 85 -11.12 9.06 -15.52
N ASP A 86 -11.76 9.10 -16.68
CA ASP A 86 -12.79 8.14 -17.12
C ASP A 86 -12.32 7.26 -18.28
N GLU A 87 -11.12 7.53 -18.82
CA GLU A 87 -10.46 6.72 -19.85
C GLU A 87 -9.40 5.79 -19.26
N ASP A 88 -9.42 4.52 -19.65
CA ASP A 88 -8.45 3.53 -19.18
C ASP A 88 -7.00 3.94 -19.52
N VAL A 89 -6.11 3.72 -18.57
CA VAL A 89 -4.67 4.03 -18.68
C VAL A 89 -3.89 2.73 -18.78
N ASP A 90 -3.34 2.44 -19.97
CA ASP A 90 -2.52 1.25 -20.25
C ASP A 90 -1.25 1.15 -19.38
N GLY A 91 -0.77 2.27 -18.86
CA GLY A 91 0.41 2.37 -17.99
C GLY A 91 0.05 2.78 -16.58
N SER A 92 0.73 3.80 -16.08
CA SER A 92 0.51 4.37 -14.75
C SER A 92 -0.11 5.76 -14.83
N ALA A 93 -0.92 6.10 -13.83
CA ALA A 93 -1.55 7.42 -13.71
C ALA A 93 -0.86 8.25 -12.62
N PHE A 94 -0.62 9.52 -12.91
CA PHE A 94 -0.08 10.51 -11.99
C PHE A 94 -1.05 11.69 -11.96
N LEU A 95 -1.81 11.82 -10.88
CA LEU A 95 -2.92 12.76 -10.76
C LEU A 95 -2.65 13.73 -9.61
N ALA A 96 -2.79 15.04 -9.87
CA ALA A 96 -2.68 16.07 -8.87
C ALA A 96 -3.83 17.08 -8.98
N GLY A 97 -4.50 17.43 -7.89
CA GLY A 97 -5.58 18.41 -8.01
C GLY A 97 -6.36 18.74 -6.76
N GLY A 98 -7.32 19.66 -6.88
CA GLY A 98 -8.21 20.00 -5.76
C GLY A 98 -9.19 18.87 -5.46
N ARG A 99 -9.88 18.39 -6.50
CA ARG A 99 -10.77 17.22 -6.47
C ARG A 99 -10.37 16.24 -7.57
N ILE A 100 -10.29 14.96 -7.25
CA ILE A 100 -9.87 13.91 -8.18
C ILE A 100 -10.90 12.78 -8.14
N HIS A 101 -11.48 12.46 -9.29
CA HIS A 101 -12.31 11.26 -9.50
C HIS A 101 -11.58 10.34 -10.48
N LEU A 102 -11.23 9.14 -10.00
CA LEU A 102 -10.64 8.08 -10.81
C LEU A 102 -11.67 6.95 -10.97
N ASP A 103 -12.35 6.97 -12.10
CA ASP A 103 -13.37 5.98 -12.48
C ASP A 103 -12.83 4.95 -13.48
N ALA A 104 -11.79 5.34 -14.23
CA ALA A 104 -11.10 4.49 -15.17
C ALA A 104 -10.20 3.43 -14.52
N GLY A 105 -9.95 2.36 -15.27
CA GLY A 105 -8.91 1.38 -14.96
C GLY A 105 -7.51 1.92 -15.22
N VAL A 106 -6.60 1.70 -14.26
CA VAL A 106 -5.17 1.98 -14.40
C VAL A 106 -4.41 0.66 -14.39
N ALA A 107 -3.85 0.24 -15.53
CA ALA A 107 -3.27 -1.09 -15.68
C ALA A 107 -2.06 -1.35 -14.76
N ARG A 108 -1.33 -0.29 -14.37
CA ARG A 108 -0.19 -0.38 -13.45
C ARG A 108 -0.46 0.34 -12.13
N ASN A 109 0.26 1.42 -11.86
CA ASN A 109 0.21 2.11 -10.56
C ASN A 109 -0.51 3.45 -10.71
N ALA A 110 -1.13 3.90 -9.64
CA ALA A 110 -1.70 5.23 -9.54
C ALA A 110 -1.01 6.01 -8.42
N TRP A 111 -0.54 7.21 -8.73
CA TRP A 111 -0.05 8.20 -7.77
C TRP A 111 -0.98 9.38 -7.78
N ILE A 112 -1.64 9.63 -6.65
CA ILE A 112 -2.72 10.61 -6.55
C ILE A 112 -2.44 11.53 -5.37
N ALA A 113 -2.46 12.83 -5.60
CA ALA A 113 -2.33 13.84 -4.56
C ALA A 113 -3.41 14.91 -4.75
N GLY A 114 -4.34 15.06 -3.81
CA GLY A 114 -5.35 16.10 -3.92
C GLY A 114 -6.10 16.47 -2.66
N GLY A 115 -6.98 17.46 -2.73
CA GLY A 115 -7.80 17.87 -1.58
C GLY A 115 -8.84 16.81 -1.22
N ALA A 116 -9.63 16.40 -2.22
CA ALA A 116 -10.57 15.29 -2.15
C ALA A 116 -10.25 14.27 -3.26
N VAL A 117 -10.09 13.00 -2.89
CA VAL A 117 -9.72 11.92 -3.80
C VAL A 117 -10.75 10.80 -3.71
N GLU A 118 -11.33 10.43 -4.84
CA GLU A 118 -12.23 9.28 -4.97
C GLU A 118 -11.68 8.32 -6.03
N VAL A 119 -11.47 7.06 -5.64
CA VAL A 119 -10.98 6.00 -6.53
C VAL A 119 -12.01 4.88 -6.59
N ARG A 120 -12.77 4.84 -7.68
CA ARG A 120 -13.77 3.79 -7.97
C ARG A 120 -13.25 2.79 -9.01
N GLY A 121 -12.43 3.26 -9.96
CA GLY A 121 -11.80 2.43 -10.97
C GLY A 121 -10.73 1.48 -10.41
N PRO A 122 -10.48 0.34 -11.07
CA PRO A 122 -9.46 -0.61 -10.63
C PRO A 122 -8.04 -0.12 -10.92
N VAL A 123 -7.12 -0.32 -9.98
CA VAL A 123 -5.68 -0.10 -10.13
C VAL A 123 -4.99 -1.46 -10.17
N GLY A 124 -4.43 -1.83 -11.31
CA GLY A 124 -3.88 -3.17 -11.56
C GLY A 124 -2.68 -3.55 -10.70
N ARG A 125 -2.00 -2.56 -10.08
CA ARG A 125 -0.89 -2.77 -9.14
C ARG A 125 -1.06 -1.91 -7.90
N ARG A 126 -0.19 -0.92 -7.69
CA ARG A 126 -0.11 -0.15 -6.44
C ARG A 126 -0.87 1.15 -6.53
N LEU A 127 -1.61 1.47 -5.47
CA LEU A 127 -2.25 2.77 -5.30
C LEU A 127 -1.51 3.54 -4.20
N HIS A 128 -1.06 4.74 -4.54
CA HIS A 128 -0.50 5.73 -3.63
C HIS A 128 -1.40 6.97 -3.64
N ALA A 129 -2.10 7.24 -2.55
CA ALA A 129 -3.00 8.37 -2.42
C ALA A 129 -2.62 9.26 -1.24
N ALA A 130 -2.62 10.57 -1.45
CA ALA A 130 -2.46 11.56 -0.39
C ALA A 130 -3.51 12.67 -0.53
N GLY A 131 -4.11 13.10 0.56
CA GLY A 131 -5.10 14.17 0.49
C GLY A 131 -5.78 14.58 1.78
N GLY A 132 -6.74 15.51 1.70
CA GLY A 132 -7.57 15.89 2.84
C GLY A 132 -8.60 14.81 3.17
N GLU A 133 -9.35 14.41 2.15
CA GLU A 133 -10.34 13.32 2.19
C GLU A 133 -10.04 12.31 1.07
N ILE A 134 -9.96 11.03 1.43
CA ILE A 134 -9.67 9.93 0.50
C ILE A 134 -10.76 8.88 0.65
N ARG A 135 -11.41 8.53 -0.46
CA ARG A 135 -12.38 7.42 -0.57
C ARG A 135 -11.90 6.44 -1.65
N ILE A 136 -11.81 5.17 -1.29
CA ILE A 136 -11.35 4.10 -2.18
C ILE A 136 -12.41 3.00 -2.16
N ASP A 137 -13.03 2.74 -3.30
CA ASP A 137 -13.99 1.65 -3.51
C ASP A 137 -13.53 0.68 -4.62
N GLY A 138 -12.56 1.09 -5.44
CA GLY A 138 -11.98 0.25 -6.49
C GLY A 138 -11.05 -0.86 -5.98
N GLN A 139 -10.74 -1.81 -6.87
CA GLN A 139 -9.76 -2.87 -6.62
C GLN A 139 -8.32 -2.33 -6.75
N VAL A 140 -7.41 -2.81 -5.90
CA VAL A 140 -5.96 -2.56 -5.96
C VAL A 140 -5.26 -3.91 -6.06
N GLY A 141 -4.60 -4.17 -7.19
CA GLY A 141 -4.02 -5.48 -7.52
C GLY A 141 -2.71 -5.83 -6.78
N ASP A 142 -2.15 -4.90 -6.01
CA ASP A 142 -0.97 -5.08 -5.17
C ASP A 142 -1.16 -4.24 -3.88
N ASP A 143 -0.16 -3.47 -3.46
CA ASP A 143 -0.24 -2.65 -2.24
C ASP A 143 -1.11 -1.38 -2.38
N LEU A 144 -1.88 -1.08 -1.33
CA LEU A 144 -2.52 0.21 -1.09
C LEU A 144 -1.73 1.02 -0.05
N ARG A 145 -1.41 2.28 -0.37
CA ARG A 145 -0.88 3.26 0.59
C ARG A 145 -1.68 4.56 0.50
N ALA A 146 -2.39 4.92 1.57
CA ALA A 146 -3.21 6.14 1.62
C ALA A 146 -2.90 6.95 2.88
N ALA A 147 -2.72 8.26 2.73
CA ALA A 147 -2.48 9.17 3.85
C ALA A 147 -3.30 10.46 3.72
N GLY A 148 -4.14 10.77 4.71
CA GLY A 148 -4.94 11.99 4.66
C GLY A 148 -5.56 12.44 5.97
N GLY A 149 -6.42 13.46 5.94
CA GLY A 149 -7.20 13.86 7.12
C GLY A 149 -8.25 12.81 7.47
N ARG A 150 -9.01 12.39 6.47
CA ARG A 150 -9.96 11.27 6.52
C ARG A 150 -9.63 10.27 5.41
N VAL A 151 -9.53 9.00 5.76
CA VAL A 151 -9.30 7.91 4.81
C VAL A 151 -10.40 6.86 4.98
N ARG A 152 -11.17 6.61 3.92
CA ARG A 152 -12.21 5.59 3.89
C ARG A 152 -11.92 4.57 2.79
N VAL A 153 -11.80 3.31 3.18
CA VAL A 153 -11.76 2.16 2.25
C VAL A 153 -13.11 1.49 2.34
N GLY A 154 -13.93 1.65 1.30
CA GLY A 154 -15.31 1.17 1.28
C GLY A 154 -15.41 -0.36 1.20
N ARG A 155 -16.62 -0.86 1.42
CA ARG A 155 -16.94 -2.29 1.43
C ARG A 155 -16.63 -3.01 0.11
N GLU A 156 -16.74 -2.30 -1.01
CA GLU A 156 -16.46 -2.83 -2.35
C GLU A 156 -14.96 -2.89 -2.66
N ALA A 157 -14.14 -2.14 -1.91
CA ALA A 157 -12.71 -2.09 -2.16
C ALA A 157 -12.03 -3.43 -1.80
N ARG A 158 -11.18 -3.90 -2.71
CA ARG A 158 -10.38 -5.12 -2.54
C ARG A 158 -8.91 -4.82 -2.82
N VAL A 159 -8.05 -5.14 -1.85
CA VAL A 159 -6.60 -4.99 -1.97
C VAL A 159 -5.98 -6.37 -1.98
N ASP A 160 -5.35 -6.74 -3.10
CA ASP A 160 -4.74 -8.06 -3.28
C ASP A 160 -3.36 -8.19 -2.59
N GLY A 161 -2.73 -7.07 -2.22
CA GLY A 161 -1.49 -7.01 -1.42
C GLY A 161 -1.70 -6.49 0.00
N ASP A 162 -0.75 -5.68 0.49
CA ASP A 162 -0.83 -5.03 1.80
C ASP A 162 -1.55 -3.68 1.73
N ALA A 163 -2.23 -3.30 2.82
CA ALA A 163 -2.78 -1.95 2.99
C ALA A 163 -2.05 -1.18 4.09
N ALA A 164 -1.67 0.07 3.82
CA ALA A 164 -1.16 1.00 4.81
C ALA A 164 -1.95 2.32 4.75
N LEU A 165 -2.73 2.59 5.79
CA LEU A 165 -3.62 3.72 5.92
C LEU A 165 -3.16 4.61 7.07
N ALA A 166 -3.11 5.92 6.83
CA ALA A 166 -2.78 6.90 7.85
C ALA A 166 -3.72 8.10 7.77
N GLY A 167 -4.28 8.54 8.89
CA GLY A 167 -5.02 9.80 8.93
C GLY A 167 -5.55 10.18 10.30
N GLY A 168 -6.24 11.32 10.41
CA GLY A 168 -6.92 11.67 11.66
C GLY A 168 -8.07 10.70 11.95
N SER A 169 -8.83 10.37 10.90
CA SER A 169 -9.88 9.35 10.92
C SER A 169 -9.66 8.33 9.81
N VAL A 170 -9.63 7.05 10.17
CA VAL A 170 -9.47 5.92 9.24
C VAL A 170 -10.68 4.99 9.40
N GLU A 171 -11.37 4.73 8.30
CA GLU A 171 -12.48 3.78 8.22
C GLU A 171 -12.15 2.73 7.16
N PHE A 172 -12.20 1.46 7.56
CA PHE A 172 -11.91 0.33 6.68
C PHE A 172 -13.06 -0.68 6.73
N GLU A 173 -13.78 -0.80 5.62
CA GLU A 173 -14.89 -1.73 5.42
C GLU A 173 -14.59 -2.79 4.34
N GLY A 174 -13.49 -2.64 3.61
CA GLY A 174 -13.14 -3.47 2.46
C GLY A 174 -12.47 -4.81 2.80
N THR A 175 -11.83 -5.41 1.80
CA THR A 175 -11.08 -6.67 1.95
C THR A 175 -9.61 -6.50 1.61
N VAL A 176 -8.72 -7.00 2.47
CA VAL A 176 -7.26 -7.04 2.24
C VAL A 176 -6.77 -8.47 2.30
N ALA A 177 -6.05 -8.92 1.27
CA ALA A 177 -5.48 -10.26 1.20
C ALA A 177 -4.17 -10.40 1.99
N GLY A 178 -3.39 -9.33 2.12
CA GLY A 178 -2.18 -9.27 2.94
C GLY A 178 -2.39 -8.66 4.32
N ASP A 179 -1.39 -7.92 4.79
CA ASP A 179 -1.41 -7.25 6.09
C ASP A 179 -2.09 -5.88 6.01
N LEU A 180 -2.82 -5.50 7.06
CA LEU A 180 -3.38 -4.15 7.21
C LEU A 180 -2.61 -3.37 8.29
N ARG A 181 -2.10 -2.20 7.92
CA ARG A 181 -1.53 -1.21 8.83
C ARG A 181 -2.42 0.02 8.85
N ALA A 182 -3.04 0.34 9.98
CA ALA A 182 -3.90 1.51 10.12
C ALA A 182 -3.42 2.40 11.26
N TYR A 183 -3.20 3.67 10.97
CA TYR A 183 -2.71 4.66 11.93
C TYR A 183 -3.62 5.88 11.94
N GLY A 184 -4.09 6.29 13.12
CA GLY A 184 -4.86 7.52 13.24
C GLY A 184 -5.39 7.80 14.62
N ASP A 185 -5.97 8.97 14.82
CA ASP A 185 -6.57 9.32 16.12
C ASP A 185 -7.80 8.45 16.38
N SER A 186 -8.65 8.31 15.36
CA SER A 186 -9.78 7.39 15.33
C SER A 186 -9.63 6.37 14.19
N VAL A 187 -9.66 5.08 14.52
CA VAL A 187 -9.58 3.98 13.55
C VAL A 187 -10.77 3.05 13.75
N SER A 188 -11.58 2.87 12.71
CA SER A 188 -12.69 1.91 12.65
C SER A 188 -12.38 0.83 11.62
N LEU A 189 -12.38 -0.43 12.04
CA LEU A 189 -12.17 -1.60 11.19
C LEU A 189 -13.41 -2.49 11.22
N ASN A 190 -14.11 -2.62 10.10
CA ASN A 190 -15.31 -3.47 9.94
C ASN A 190 -15.24 -4.35 8.68
N GLY A 191 -14.06 -4.48 8.08
CA GLY A 191 -13.81 -5.27 6.87
C GLY A 191 -13.12 -6.61 7.15
N THR A 192 -12.70 -7.29 6.08
CA THR A 192 -11.98 -8.57 6.14
C THR A 192 -10.48 -8.37 5.88
N VAL A 193 -9.64 -8.93 6.75
CA VAL A 193 -8.18 -8.94 6.61
C VAL A 193 -7.67 -10.37 6.74
N HIS A 194 -7.04 -10.87 5.69
CA HIS A 194 -6.50 -12.23 5.66
C HIS A 194 -5.14 -12.36 6.36
N GLY A 195 -4.34 -11.29 6.42
CA GLY A 195 -3.07 -11.24 7.14
C GLY A 195 -3.16 -10.68 8.56
N ASP A 196 -2.04 -10.16 9.05
CA ASP A 196 -1.94 -9.49 10.35
C ASP A 196 -2.50 -8.07 10.28
N VAL A 197 -3.10 -7.61 11.37
CA VAL A 197 -3.54 -6.22 11.51
C VAL A 197 -2.64 -5.51 12.51
N THR A 198 -2.02 -4.41 12.11
CA THR A 198 -1.34 -3.50 13.03
C THR A 198 -2.08 -2.17 13.07
N VAL A 199 -2.67 -1.87 14.21
CA VAL A 199 -3.41 -0.62 14.43
C VAL A 199 -2.73 0.24 15.49
N ALA A 200 -2.64 1.54 15.26
CA ALA A 200 -2.28 2.48 16.32
C ALA A 200 -3.14 3.73 16.29
N GLY A 201 -3.65 4.11 17.47
CA GLY A 201 -4.52 5.27 17.61
C GLY A 201 -4.99 5.51 19.04
N GLU A 202 -5.70 6.61 19.24
CA GLU A 202 -6.32 6.93 20.54
C GLU A 202 -7.64 6.19 20.72
N GLY A 203 -8.49 6.20 19.69
CA GLY A 203 -9.73 5.44 19.61
C GLY A 203 -9.64 4.38 18.52
N VAL A 204 -9.66 3.10 18.91
CA VAL A 204 -9.68 1.97 17.97
C VAL A 204 -10.98 1.20 18.17
N HIS A 205 -11.76 1.07 17.11
CA HIS A 205 -13.01 0.33 17.08
C HIS A 205 -12.93 -0.82 16.07
N ILE A 206 -13.21 -2.04 16.52
CA ILE A 206 -13.31 -3.23 15.69
C ILE A 206 -14.79 -3.59 15.63
N GLY A 207 -15.39 -3.39 14.46
CA GLY A 207 -16.82 -3.56 14.22
C GLY A 207 -17.26 -5.02 14.16
N PRO A 208 -18.57 -5.30 14.20
CA PRO A 208 -19.13 -6.64 14.30
C PRO A 208 -18.95 -7.50 13.04
N GLU A 209 -18.61 -6.90 11.90
CA GLU A 209 -18.34 -7.62 10.64
C GLU A 209 -16.84 -7.82 10.41
N ALA A 210 -15.99 -7.32 11.31
CA ALA A 210 -14.55 -7.46 11.19
C ALA A 210 -14.12 -8.92 11.25
N ARG A 211 -13.41 -9.38 10.22
CA ARG A 211 -12.81 -10.73 10.16
C ARG A 211 -11.31 -10.60 9.98
N ILE A 212 -10.56 -10.93 11.03
CA ILE A 212 -9.10 -10.86 11.05
C ILE A 212 -8.57 -12.28 11.18
N HIS A 213 -8.01 -12.81 10.09
CA HIS A 213 -7.46 -14.18 10.08
C HIS A 213 -6.08 -14.26 10.74
N GLY A 214 -5.29 -13.17 10.72
CA GLY A 214 -4.00 -13.08 11.39
C GLY A 214 -4.09 -12.54 12.83
N GLU A 215 -2.95 -12.06 13.34
CA GLU A 215 -2.83 -11.44 14.67
C GLU A 215 -3.25 -9.96 14.63
N LEU A 216 -4.09 -9.53 15.58
CA LEU A 216 -4.37 -8.11 15.80
C LEU A 216 -3.35 -7.53 16.78
N ARG A 217 -2.48 -6.67 16.27
CA ARG A 217 -1.47 -5.93 17.03
C ARG A 217 -1.93 -4.49 17.22
N TYR A 218 -2.16 -4.06 18.46
CA TYR A 218 -2.60 -2.69 18.73
C TYR A 218 -1.55 -1.89 19.51
N ARG A 219 -1.51 -0.57 19.27
CA ARG A 219 -0.77 0.40 20.09
C ARG A 219 -1.64 1.63 20.32
N GLY A 220 -2.07 1.87 21.56
CA GLY A 220 -2.87 3.04 21.90
C GLY A 220 -2.76 3.37 23.38
N ALA A 221 -3.25 4.56 23.76
CA ALA A 221 -3.41 4.90 25.17
C ALA A 221 -4.57 4.11 25.82
N THR A 222 -5.60 3.81 25.00
CA THR A 222 -6.79 3.06 25.38
C THR A 222 -6.80 1.70 24.67
N ALA A 223 -7.38 0.69 25.32
CA ALA A 223 -7.59 -0.61 24.68
C ALA A 223 -8.61 -0.48 23.53
N PRO A 224 -8.48 -1.29 22.46
CA PRO A 224 -9.45 -1.27 21.37
C PRO A 224 -10.82 -1.74 21.84
N GLU A 225 -11.87 -1.07 21.39
CA GLU A 225 -13.25 -1.53 21.54
C GLU A 225 -13.54 -2.59 20.48
N ILE A 226 -13.86 -3.81 20.92
CA ILE A 226 -14.10 -4.93 20.02
C ILE A 226 -15.57 -5.33 20.14
N ALA A 227 -16.31 -5.23 19.03
CA ALA A 227 -17.70 -5.64 18.98
C ALA A 227 -17.83 -7.17 19.13
N PRO A 228 -18.91 -7.68 19.76
CA PRO A 228 -19.10 -9.12 19.98
C PRO A 228 -19.10 -9.99 18.71
N GLY A 229 -19.42 -9.40 17.55
CA GLY A 229 -19.43 -10.10 16.26
C GLY A 229 -18.05 -10.21 15.58
N ALA A 230 -17.05 -9.47 16.07
CA ALA A 230 -15.72 -9.46 15.48
C ALA A 230 -15.02 -10.82 15.65
N GLU A 231 -14.42 -11.32 14.58
CA GLU A 231 -13.69 -12.59 14.56
C GLU A 231 -12.19 -12.32 14.40
N ILE A 232 -11.38 -12.75 15.38
CA ILE A 232 -9.92 -12.58 15.37
C ILE A 232 -9.27 -13.92 15.62
N THR A 233 -8.75 -14.56 14.57
CA THR A 233 -8.25 -15.94 14.63
C THR A 233 -6.82 -16.00 15.21
N GLY A 234 -5.94 -15.08 14.84
CA GLY A 234 -4.55 -15.05 15.31
C GLY A 234 -4.35 -14.42 16.68
N GLY A 235 -5.43 -14.02 17.36
CA GLY A 235 -5.40 -13.43 18.70
C GLY A 235 -5.07 -11.93 18.72
N LEU A 236 -5.05 -11.38 19.94
CA LEU A 236 -4.84 -9.96 20.22
C LEU A 236 -3.53 -9.75 20.98
N ARG A 237 -2.69 -8.84 20.50
CA ARG A 237 -1.43 -8.46 21.14
C ARG A 237 -1.26 -6.96 21.25
N GLU A 238 -0.98 -6.51 22.47
CA GLU A 238 -0.56 -5.14 22.72
C GLU A 238 0.92 -4.95 22.36
N LEU A 239 1.20 -3.99 21.49
CA LEU A 239 2.55 -3.52 21.19
C LEU A 239 2.98 -2.54 22.27
N ARG A 240 3.46 -3.06 23.41
CA ARG A 240 3.98 -2.24 24.53
C ARG A 240 4.95 -1.18 24.02
N GLY A 241 4.56 0.09 24.17
CA GLY A 241 5.47 1.22 24.02
C GLY A 241 6.53 1.14 25.11
N GLY A 242 7.80 1.11 24.74
CA GLY A 242 8.90 1.09 25.69
C GLY A 242 8.99 2.38 26.49
N ARG A 243 8.17 2.55 27.54
CA ARG A 243 8.35 3.52 28.62
C ARG A 243 7.86 2.96 29.95
N HIS A 244 8.69 2.09 30.53
CA HIS A 244 8.73 1.92 31.98
C HIS A 244 10.18 2.12 32.45
N ARG A 245 10.48 3.32 32.99
CA ARG A 245 11.44 3.57 34.09
C ARG A 245 11.48 5.06 34.44
N LEU A 246 10.57 5.48 35.32
CA LEU A 246 10.90 6.29 36.50
C LEU A 246 10.14 5.56 37.62
N GLY A 247 10.78 4.65 38.35
CA GLY A 247 11.74 5.01 39.37
C GLY A 247 10.98 5.37 40.65
N ARG A 248 10.32 4.38 41.27
CA ARG A 248 9.85 4.49 42.65
C ARG A 248 11.07 4.58 43.58
N SER A 249 11.21 5.71 44.26
CA SER A 249 11.77 5.85 45.61
C SER A 249 11.38 7.24 46.10
N PHE A 250 10.60 7.43 47.16
CA PHE A 250 11.06 7.26 48.53
C PHE A 250 9.89 7.20 49.54
N ARG A 251 10.20 6.72 50.74
CA ARG A 251 9.37 6.19 51.85
C ARG A 251 8.40 7.18 52.53
N PRO A 252 7.41 6.66 53.31
CA PRO A 252 6.37 7.45 53.96
C PRO A 252 6.86 8.08 55.27
N ALA A 253 6.27 9.21 55.64
CA ALA A 253 6.20 9.63 57.04
C ALA A 253 4.75 9.45 57.53
N ARG A 254 4.61 8.72 58.63
CA ARG A 254 3.43 8.69 59.52
C ARG A 254 3.98 8.82 60.95
N PRO A 255 3.13 9.22 61.91
CA PRO A 255 2.23 10.37 61.92
C PRO A 255 2.91 11.63 62.47
#